data_AF-A0A938XXZ3-F1
#
_entry.id   AF-A0A938XXZ3-F1
#
_cell.length_a   1.000
_cell.length_b   1.000
_cell.length_c   1.000
_cell.angle_alpha   90.00
_cell.angle_beta   90.00
_cell.angle_gamma   90.00
#
_symmetry.space_group_name_H-M   'P 1'
#
loop_
_entity.id
_entity.type
_entity.pdbx_description
1 polymer ?
#
loop_
_entity_poly.entity_id
_entity_poly.type
_entity_poly.pdbx_seq_one_letter_code
_entity_poly.pdbx_strand_id
1 'polypeptide(L)'
;MGSEKESQNEIILTTKQFSELLDLSPRRIQQLAEEGVLVKVSRGQYKLIESIRNYIAQLQSRASEQEVDYYREKALHEKAKREKAELTLMVMKGELHRSEDVRFVMNDMIAAFRSKMLNIPAKIAPQLVGKKKHSDIQHMLAREVRDALAELSEYDPEAFYAKSSDYVDVNDDEDSEE
;
A
#
# COMPACT_ATOMS: atom_id res chain seq x y z
N MET A 1 -0.54 20.40 69.38
CA MET A 1 -2.02 20.33 69.39
C MET A 1 -2.48 20.66 67.98
N GLY A 2 -3.24 19.76 67.36
CA GLY A 2 -3.61 19.85 65.94
C GLY A 2 -3.45 18.56 65.15
N SER A 3 -3.42 17.39 65.79
CA SER A 3 -3.88 16.15 65.13
C SER A 3 -5.36 16.35 64.82
N GLU A 4 -5.77 16.10 63.57
CA GLU A 4 -7.16 15.85 63.08
C GLU A 4 -7.45 16.50 61.71
N LYS A 5 -6.74 16.06 60.67
CA LYS A 5 -7.15 16.10 59.25
C LYS A 5 -6.33 14.97 58.60
N GLU A 6 -6.82 13.82 58.16
CA GLU A 6 -8.10 13.42 57.59
C GLU A 6 -8.31 11.92 57.94
N SER A 7 -9.21 11.60 58.87
CA SER A 7 -9.80 10.26 58.92
C SER A 7 -10.93 10.19 57.90
N GLN A 8 -10.59 10.29 56.62
CA GLN A 8 -11.52 9.85 55.58
C GLN A 8 -11.47 8.33 55.56
N ASN A 9 -12.62 7.72 55.84
CA ASN A 9 -12.90 6.28 55.87
C ASN A 9 -12.08 5.50 54.81
N GLU A 10 -10.90 5.01 55.20
CA GLU A 10 -10.00 4.29 54.29
C GLU A 10 -10.51 2.85 54.21
N ILE A 11 -11.46 2.62 53.30
CA ILE A 11 -12.04 1.28 53.12
C ILE A 11 -10.96 0.40 52.49
N ILE A 12 -10.52 -0.61 53.26
CA ILE A 12 -9.55 -1.61 52.81
C ILE A 12 -10.31 -2.87 52.46
N LEU A 13 -10.07 -3.39 51.25
CA LEU A 13 -10.64 -4.65 50.80
C LEU A 13 -9.54 -5.72 50.62
N THR A 14 -9.92 -6.96 50.86
CA THR A 14 -9.08 -8.13 50.59
C THR A 14 -9.07 -8.48 49.10
N THR A 15 -8.09 -9.28 48.66
CA THR A 15 -8.04 -9.82 47.30
C THR A 15 -9.36 -10.47 46.85
N LYS A 16 -10.05 -11.20 47.74
CA LYS A 16 -11.34 -11.85 47.42
C LYS A 16 -12.43 -10.82 47.14
N GLN A 17 -12.58 -9.83 48.03
CA GLN A 17 -13.56 -8.75 47.87
C GLN A 17 -13.29 -7.91 46.61
N PHE A 18 -12.02 -7.66 46.28
CA PHE A 18 -11.66 -6.97 45.03
C PHE A 18 -11.94 -7.81 43.78
N SER A 19 -11.74 -9.14 43.87
CA SER A 19 -12.05 -10.07 42.79
C SER A 19 -13.55 -10.08 42.50
N GLU A 20 -14.39 -10.12 43.55
CA GLU A 20 -15.85 -10.05 43.44
C GLU A 20 -16.32 -8.68 42.96
N LEU A 21 -15.70 -7.59 43.44
CA LEU A 21 -16.11 -6.23 43.11
C LEU A 21 -15.84 -5.85 41.64
N LEU A 22 -14.65 -6.22 41.13
CA LEU A 22 -14.24 -5.88 39.78
C LEU A 22 -14.54 -7.00 38.77
N ASP A 23 -15.09 -8.12 39.23
CA ASP A 23 -15.31 -9.34 38.46
C ASP A 23 -14.01 -9.84 37.77
N LEU A 24 -12.93 -9.92 38.56
CA LEU A 24 -11.60 -10.29 38.09
C LEU A 24 -11.04 -11.48 38.88
N SER A 25 -10.20 -12.28 38.22
CA SER A 25 -9.51 -13.37 38.92
C SER A 25 -8.54 -12.84 40.00
N PRO A 26 -8.33 -13.57 41.11
CA PRO A 26 -7.34 -13.19 42.13
C PRO A 26 -5.93 -12.97 41.58
N ARG A 27 -5.57 -13.70 40.51
CA ARG A 27 -4.31 -13.53 39.78
C ARG A 27 -4.24 -12.17 39.09
N ARG A 28 -5.33 -11.73 38.46
CA ARG A 28 -5.38 -10.40 37.83
C ARG A 28 -5.33 -9.27 38.86
N ILE A 29 -5.96 -9.44 40.02
CA ILE A 29 -5.83 -8.50 41.14
C ILE A 29 -4.38 -8.37 41.60
N GLN A 30 -3.64 -9.48 41.71
CA GLN A 30 -2.22 -9.44 42.06
C GLN A 30 -1.38 -8.73 40.99
N GLN A 31 -1.62 -9.01 39.71
CA GLN A 31 -0.95 -8.32 38.60
C GLN A 31 -1.24 -6.82 38.60
N LEU A 32 -2.49 -6.40 38.74
CA LEU A 32 -2.84 -4.97 38.82
C LEU A 32 -2.15 -4.27 40.00
N ALA A 33 -1.90 -5.00 41.08
CA ALA A 33 -1.15 -4.48 42.21
C ALA A 33 0.38 -4.53 42.04
N GLU A 34 0.91 -5.30 41.09
CA GLU A 34 2.31 -5.24 40.64
C GLU A 34 2.51 -4.11 39.63
N GLU A 35 1.52 -3.90 38.76
CA GLU A 35 1.42 -2.77 37.81
C GLU A 35 1.20 -1.42 38.54
N GLY A 36 0.99 -1.42 39.87
CA GLY A 36 0.78 -0.21 40.68
C GLY A 36 -0.64 0.39 40.59
N VAL A 37 -1.56 -0.28 39.89
CA VAL A 37 -2.95 0.15 39.70
C VAL A 37 -3.75 -0.03 40.99
N LEU A 38 -3.62 -1.18 41.67
CA LEU A 38 -4.21 -1.40 43.00
C LEU A 38 -3.21 -1.07 44.09
N VAL A 39 -3.58 -0.15 44.98
CA VAL A 39 -2.69 0.37 46.04
C VAL A 39 -2.70 -0.58 47.23
N LYS A 40 -1.59 -1.31 47.39
CA LYS A 40 -1.37 -2.27 48.49
C LYS A 40 -1.13 -1.55 49.82
N VAL A 41 -1.81 -1.98 50.87
CA VAL A 41 -1.57 -1.57 52.27
C VAL A 41 -0.79 -2.64 53.02
N SER A 42 -1.19 -3.91 52.85
CA SER A 42 -0.54 -5.08 53.46
C SER A 42 -0.76 -6.32 52.58
N ARG A 43 -0.31 -7.50 53.02
CA ARG A 43 -0.39 -8.74 52.23
C ARG A 43 -1.86 -9.07 51.89
N GLY A 44 -2.23 -8.87 50.62
CA GLY A 44 -3.56 -9.17 50.11
C GLY A 44 -4.64 -8.15 50.50
N GLN A 45 -4.24 -6.94 50.92
CA GLN A 45 -5.13 -5.85 51.32
C GLN A 45 -4.84 -4.58 50.52
N TYR A 46 -5.89 -3.94 50.02
CA TYR A 46 -5.79 -2.80 49.10
C TYR A 46 -6.75 -1.67 49.47
N LYS A 47 -6.33 -0.42 49.22
CA LYS A 47 -7.18 0.77 49.42
C LYS A 47 -8.24 0.83 48.33
N LEU A 48 -9.52 0.85 48.71
CA LEU A 48 -10.63 0.78 47.75
C LEU A 48 -10.65 1.97 46.79
N ILE A 49 -10.74 3.19 47.33
CA ILE A 49 -11.03 4.40 46.56
C ILE A 49 -9.91 4.70 45.57
N GLU A 50 -8.66 4.65 46.03
CA GLU A 50 -7.48 4.95 45.23
C GLU A 50 -7.29 3.92 44.11
N SER A 51 -7.46 2.64 44.44
CA SER A 51 -7.35 1.55 43.48
C SER A 51 -8.44 1.59 42.40
N ILE A 52 -9.69 1.92 42.75
CA ILE A 52 -10.78 2.07 41.76
C ILE A 52 -10.49 3.24 40.83
N ARG A 53 -10.07 4.40 41.35
CA ARG A 53 -9.75 5.57 40.52
C ARG A 53 -8.64 5.26 39.53
N ASN A 54 -7.57 4.63 39.99
CA ASN A 54 -6.45 4.22 39.14
C ASN A 54 -6.89 3.19 38.09
N TYR A 55 -7.74 2.24 38.47
CA TYR A 55 -8.27 1.25 37.54
C TYR A 55 -9.16 1.88 36.46
N ILE A 56 -10.06 2.80 36.83
CA ILE A 56 -10.88 3.55 35.86
C ILE A 56 -10.01 4.36 34.92
N ALA A 57 -9.00 5.07 35.44
CA ALA A 57 -8.08 5.85 34.62
C ALA A 57 -7.30 4.97 33.62
N GLN A 58 -6.86 3.78 34.06
CA GLN A 58 -6.19 2.82 33.18
C GLN A 58 -7.13 2.31 32.07
N LEU A 59 -8.39 2.02 32.38
CA LEU A 59 -9.39 1.60 31.39
C LEU A 59 -9.65 2.70 30.35
N GLN A 60 -9.79 3.94 30.79
CA GLN A 60 -9.97 5.09 29.90
C GLN A 60 -8.76 5.31 29.00
N SER A 61 -7.54 5.21 29.54
CA SER A 61 -6.30 5.33 28.75
C SER A 61 -6.23 4.26 27.67
N ARG A 62 -6.47 2.99 28.02
CA ARG A 62 -6.45 1.87 27.07
C ARG A 62 -7.50 2.02 25.97
N ALA A 63 -8.71 2.43 26.34
CA ALA A 63 -9.77 2.68 25.35
C ALA A 63 -9.37 3.81 24.39
N SER A 64 -8.80 4.90 24.90
CA SER A 64 -8.35 6.02 24.05
C SER A 64 -7.16 5.64 23.16
N GLU A 65 -6.20 4.87 23.66
CA GLU A 65 -5.07 4.37 22.86
C GLU A 65 -5.55 3.46 21.74
N GLN A 66 -6.52 2.58 22.03
CA GLN A 66 -7.09 1.65 21.06
C GLN A 66 -7.97 2.36 20.02
N GLU A 67 -8.73 3.38 20.39
CA GLU A 67 -9.42 4.25 19.43
C GLU A 67 -8.42 4.98 18.52
N VAL A 68 -7.36 5.58 19.08
CA VAL A 68 -6.33 6.28 18.31
C VAL A 68 -5.63 5.32 17.34
N ASP A 69 -5.32 4.10 17.76
CA ASP A 69 -4.73 3.08 16.90
C ASP A 69 -5.68 2.68 15.76
N TYR A 70 -6.96 2.45 16.07
CA TYR A 70 -7.99 2.17 15.07
C TYR A 70 -8.13 3.29 14.03
N TYR A 71 -8.22 4.55 14.45
CA TYR A 71 -8.30 5.68 13.52
C TYR A 71 -7.04 5.81 12.67
N ARG A 72 -5.87 5.52 13.24
CA ARG A 72 -4.60 5.55 12.53
C ARG A 72 -4.52 4.45 11.47
N GLU A 73 -4.88 3.22 11.82
CA GLU A 73 -4.91 2.10 10.88
C GLU A 73 -5.92 2.34 9.77
N LYS A 74 -7.13 2.81 10.10
CA LYS A 74 -8.15 3.19 9.13
C LYS A 74 -7.68 4.30 8.18
N ALA A 75 -6.97 5.32 8.69
CA ALA A 75 -6.42 6.37 7.86
C ALA A 75 -5.33 5.87 6.90
N LEU A 76 -4.48 4.93 7.34
CA LEU A 76 -3.48 4.28 6.49
C LEU A 76 -4.14 3.41 5.41
N HIS A 77 -5.17 2.65 5.78
CA HIS A 77 -5.94 1.83 4.86
C HIS A 77 -6.64 2.69 3.79
N GLU A 78 -7.31 3.76 4.20
CA GLU A 78 -7.98 4.69 3.27
C GLU A 78 -6.97 5.37 2.33
N LYS A 79 -5.80 5.74 2.85
CA LYS A 79 -4.72 6.28 2.01
C LYS A 79 -4.24 5.25 0.97
N ALA A 80 -4.05 3.99 1.36
CA ALA A 80 -3.63 2.94 0.45
C ALA A 80 -4.71 2.63 -0.60
N LYS A 81 -6.00 2.63 -0.20
CA LYS A 81 -7.14 2.47 -1.10
C LYS A 81 -7.21 3.60 -2.13
N ARG A 82 -6.97 4.84 -1.70
CA ARG A 82 -6.89 5.99 -2.61
C ARG A 82 -5.72 5.86 -3.57
N GLU A 83 -4.53 5.49 -3.10
CA GLU A 83 -3.35 5.32 -3.93
C GLU A 83 -3.55 4.20 -4.97
N LYS A 84 -4.17 3.08 -4.57
CA LYS A 84 -4.58 2.02 -5.48
C LYS A 84 -5.55 2.56 -6.55
N ALA A 85 -6.57 3.31 -6.16
CA ALA A 85 -7.53 3.89 -7.11
C ALA A 85 -6.87 4.89 -8.09
N GLU A 86 -5.93 5.70 -7.61
CA GLU A 86 -5.16 6.63 -8.45
C GLU A 86 -4.28 5.86 -9.46
N LEU A 87 -3.60 4.79 -9.04
CA LEU A 87 -2.81 3.93 -9.92
C LEU A 87 -3.69 3.21 -10.95
N THR A 88 -4.83 2.65 -10.54
CA THR A 88 -5.79 2.02 -11.46
C THR A 88 -6.29 3.01 -12.50
N LEU A 89 -6.59 4.25 -12.08
CA LEU A 89 -7.00 5.30 -13.00
C LEU A 89 -5.90 5.68 -13.99
N MET A 90 -4.63 5.69 -13.57
CA MET A 90 -3.48 5.89 -14.48
C MET A 90 -3.31 4.74 -15.47
N VAL A 91 -3.54 3.49 -15.04
CA VAL A 91 -3.55 2.32 -15.95
C VAL A 91 -4.68 2.46 -16.98
N MET A 92 -5.89 2.81 -16.55
CA MET A 92 -7.06 3.00 -17.45
C MET A 92 -6.85 4.15 -18.44
N LYS A 93 -6.21 5.24 -18.03
CA LYS A 93 -5.82 6.35 -18.92
C LYS A 93 -4.67 6.02 -19.86
N GLY A 94 -3.99 4.94 -19.55
CA GLY A 94 -2.88 4.43 -20.31
C GLY A 94 -1.53 5.11 -20.08
N GLU A 95 -1.33 5.67 -18.89
CA GLU A 95 -0.09 6.32 -18.48
C GLU A 95 0.88 5.36 -17.76
N LEU A 96 0.39 4.19 -17.32
CA LEU A 96 1.17 3.17 -16.63
C LEU A 96 1.21 1.87 -17.43
N HIS A 97 2.42 1.37 -17.68
CA HIS A 97 2.65 0.08 -18.35
C HIS A 97 3.59 -0.78 -17.51
N ARG A 98 3.42 -2.11 -17.56
CA ARG A 98 4.39 -3.02 -16.96
C ARG A 98 5.67 -2.99 -17.79
N SER A 99 6.81 -3.00 -17.12
CA SER A 99 8.13 -3.01 -17.79
C SER A 99 8.30 -4.19 -18.76
N GLU A 100 7.64 -5.32 -18.48
CA GLU A 100 7.65 -6.50 -19.35
C GLU A 100 6.94 -6.25 -20.69
N ASP A 101 5.76 -5.62 -20.63
CA ASP A 101 4.96 -5.31 -21.82
C ASP A 101 5.68 -4.28 -22.69
N VAL A 102 6.26 -3.25 -22.06
CA VAL A 102 7.09 -2.26 -22.76
C VAL A 102 8.27 -2.93 -23.44
N ARG A 103 8.99 -3.81 -22.73
CA ARG A 103 10.13 -4.53 -23.30
C ARG A 103 9.73 -5.38 -24.50
N PHE A 104 8.58 -6.06 -24.42
CA PHE A 104 8.09 -6.91 -25.49
C PHE A 104 7.78 -6.09 -26.75
N VAL A 105 6.94 -5.05 -26.62
CA VAL A 105 6.55 -4.20 -27.77
C VAL A 105 7.77 -3.51 -28.38
N MET A 106 8.67 -2.98 -27.55
CA MET A 106 9.90 -2.33 -28.04
C MET A 106 10.82 -3.32 -28.76
N ASN A 107 10.95 -4.56 -28.27
CA ASN A 107 11.74 -5.58 -28.95
C ASN A 107 11.16 -5.95 -30.31
N ASP A 108 9.85 -6.13 -30.41
CA ASP A 108 9.17 -6.44 -31.67
C ASP A 108 9.33 -5.30 -32.68
N MET A 109 9.15 -4.05 -32.23
CA MET A 109 9.34 -2.85 -33.05
C MET A 109 10.79 -2.74 -33.57
N ILE A 110 11.78 -2.93 -32.70
CA ILE A 110 13.20 -2.90 -33.08
C ILE A 110 13.56 -4.07 -34.01
N ALA A 111 12.99 -5.26 -33.79
CA ALA A 111 13.21 -6.43 -34.62
C ALA A 111 12.65 -6.22 -36.04
N ALA A 112 11.44 -5.67 -36.16
CA ALA A 112 10.82 -5.30 -37.43
C ALA A 112 11.67 -4.27 -38.19
N PHE A 113 12.09 -3.20 -37.52
CA PHE A 113 12.96 -2.18 -38.10
C PHE A 113 14.30 -2.77 -38.58
N ARG A 114 14.95 -3.60 -37.76
CA ARG A 114 16.19 -4.28 -38.13
C ARG A 114 16.01 -5.15 -39.38
N SER A 115 14.94 -5.92 -39.43
CA SER A 115 14.60 -6.75 -40.60
C SER A 115 14.45 -5.89 -41.86
N LYS A 116 13.70 -4.78 -41.76
CA LYS A 116 13.50 -3.85 -42.87
C LYS A 116 14.80 -3.23 -43.36
N MET A 117 15.65 -2.74 -42.45
CA MET A 117 16.96 -2.17 -42.78
C MET A 117 17.87 -3.16 -43.51
N LEU A 118 17.91 -4.42 -43.07
CA LEU A 118 18.70 -5.47 -43.74
C LEU A 118 18.14 -5.85 -45.11
N ASN A 119 16.85 -5.63 -45.35
CA ASN A 119 16.20 -5.90 -46.63
C ASN A 119 16.35 -4.76 -47.66
N ILE A 120 16.68 -3.53 -47.24
CA ILE A 120 16.84 -2.38 -48.15
C ILE A 120 17.88 -2.67 -49.26
N PRO A 121 19.10 -3.16 -48.97
CA PRO A 121 20.08 -3.45 -50.01
C PRO A 121 19.59 -4.48 -51.03
N ALA A 122 18.95 -5.56 -50.56
CA ALA A 122 18.41 -6.61 -51.43
C ALA A 122 17.28 -6.08 -52.33
N LYS A 123 16.44 -5.17 -51.82
CA LYS A 123 15.33 -4.57 -52.56
C LYS A 123 15.78 -3.50 -53.56
N ILE A 124 16.75 -2.66 -53.19
CA ILE A 124 17.16 -1.49 -53.98
C ILE A 124 18.27 -1.81 -54.98
N ALA A 125 19.20 -2.72 -54.66
CA ALA A 125 20.33 -3.03 -55.54
C ALA A 125 19.92 -3.36 -56.99
N PRO A 126 18.89 -4.20 -57.26
CA PRO A 126 18.44 -4.45 -58.63
C PRO A 126 17.87 -3.21 -59.33
N GLN A 127 17.25 -2.30 -58.59
CA GLN A 127 16.64 -1.09 -59.13
C GLN A 127 17.66 0.01 -59.45
N LEU A 128 18.85 -0.05 -58.83
CA LEU A 128 19.96 0.85 -59.09
C LEU A 128 20.76 0.45 -60.34
N VAL A 129 20.61 -0.79 -60.84
CA VAL A 129 21.31 -1.25 -62.03
C VAL A 129 20.97 -0.35 -63.23
N GLY A 130 21.99 0.22 -63.87
CA GLY A 130 21.84 1.10 -65.02
C GLY A 130 21.47 2.55 -64.69
N LYS A 131 21.26 2.92 -63.41
CA LYS A 131 21.07 4.31 -63.00
C LYS A 131 22.41 5.05 -62.99
N LYS A 132 22.47 6.21 -63.65
CA LYS A 132 23.69 7.04 -63.76
C LYS A 132 23.60 8.38 -63.04
N LYS A 133 22.39 8.86 -62.75
CA LYS A 133 22.17 10.13 -62.06
C LYS A 133 22.28 9.92 -60.55
N HIS A 134 23.24 10.62 -59.94
CA HIS A 134 23.45 10.57 -58.49
C HIS A 134 22.20 10.96 -57.69
N SER A 135 21.49 12.00 -58.13
CA SER A 135 20.24 12.47 -57.52
C SER A 135 19.20 11.35 -57.39
N ASP A 136 19.02 10.56 -58.44
CA ASP A 136 17.99 9.53 -58.51
C ASP A 136 18.33 8.38 -57.55
N ILE A 137 19.60 7.99 -57.48
CA ILE A 137 20.11 6.97 -56.55
C ILE A 137 19.90 7.42 -55.11
N GLN A 138 20.27 8.67 -54.79
CA GLN A 138 20.12 9.23 -53.45
C GLN A 138 18.64 9.32 -53.05
N HIS A 139 17.75 9.76 -53.95
CA HIS A 139 16.31 9.82 -53.68
C HIS A 139 15.72 8.45 -53.39
N MET A 140 16.11 7.41 -54.13
CA MET A 140 15.62 6.04 -53.92
C MET A 140 16.06 5.48 -52.57
N LEU A 141 17.33 5.63 -52.20
CA LEU A 141 17.84 5.19 -50.91
C LEU A 141 17.19 5.96 -49.75
N ALA A 142 17.11 7.29 -49.88
CA ALA A 142 16.52 8.14 -48.85
C ALA A 142 15.02 7.88 -48.68
N ARG A 143 14.31 7.44 -49.72
CA ARG A 143 12.91 7.01 -49.60
C ARG A 143 12.80 5.77 -48.72
N GLU A 144 13.53 4.70 -49.02
CA GLU A 144 13.43 3.46 -48.24
C GLU A 144 13.86 3.65 -46.77
N VAL A 145 14.87 4.49 -46.52
CA VAL A 145 15.27 4.82 -45.14
C VAL A 145 14.17 5.59 -44.42
N ARG A 146 13.52 6.57 -45.08
CA ARG A 146 12.39 7.29 -44.48
C ARG A 146 11.19 6.37 -44.24
N ASP A 147 10.91 5.44 -45.14
CA ASP A 147 9.83 4.47 -44.99
C ASP A 147 10.11 3.50 -43.82
N ALA A 148 11.36 3.14 -43.57
CA ALA A 148 11.74 2.34 -42.41
C ALA A 148 11.63 3.14 -41.10
N LEU A 149 12.02 4.42 -41.10
CA LEU A 149 11.89 5.31 -39.95
C LEU A 149 10.43 5.67 -39.63
N ALA A 150 9.58 5.81 -40.65
CA ALA A 150 8.16 6.09 -40.49
C ALA A 150 7.45 4.94 -39.74
N GLU A 151 7.71 3.69 -40.16
CA GLU A 151 7.18 2.49 -39.49
C GLU A 151 7.69 2.36 -38.05
N LEU A 152 8.96 2.73 -37.80
CA LEU A 152 9.50 2.74 -36.44
C LEU A 152 8.88 3.84 -35.56
N SER A 153 8.47 4.96 -36.16
CA SER A 153 7.88 6.10 -35.44
C SER A 153 6.40 5.93 -35.13
N GLU A 154 5.76 4.90 -35.70
CA GLU A 154 4.34 4.63 -35.50
C GLU A 154 4.13 4.09 -34.08
N TYR A 155 3.52 4.92 -33.24
CA TYR A 155 3.19 4.56 -31.86
C TYR A 155 1.74 4.11 -31.79
N ASP A 156 1.53 2.86 -31.38
CA ASP A 156 0.22 2.31 -31.06
C ASP A 156 0.12 2.05 -29.54
N PRO A 157 -0.61 2.88 -28.78
CA PRO A 157 -0.84 2.65 -27.36
C PRO A 157 -1.57 1.32 -27.09
N GLU A 158 -2.48 0.89 -27.98
CA GLU A 158 -3.27 -0.33 -27.79
C GLU A 158 -2.39 -1.59 -27.85
N ALA A 159 -1.28 -1.55 -28.59
CA ALA A 159 -0.31 -2.64 -28.66
C ALA A 159 0.29 -3.00 -27.29
N PHE A 160 0.34 -2.06 -26.34
CA PHE A 160 0.83 -2.31 -24.98
C PHE A 160 -0.26 -2.92 -24.07
N TYR A 161 -1.55 -2.76 -24.39
CA TYR A 161 -2.68 -3.31 -23.63
C TYR A 161 -3.13 -4.68 -24.14
N ALA A 162 -3.02 -4.94 -25.45
CA ALA A 162 -3.51 -6.17 -26.08
C ALA A 162 -2.85 -7.46 -25.57
N LYS A 163 -1.68 -7.36 -24.91
CA LYS A 163 -0.95 -8.49 -24.30
C LYS A 163 -1.00 -8.53 -22.78
N SER A 164 -1.57 -7.51 -22.13
CA SER A 164 -1.87 -7.53 -20.70
C SER A 164 -3.04 -8.48 -20.47
N SER A 165 -2.75 -9.75 -20.17
CA SER A 165 -3.74 -10.76 -19.79
C SER A 165 -4.51 -10.40 -18.52
N ASP A 166 -4.06 -9.39 -17.77
CA ASP A 166 -4.68 -8.97 -16.54
C ASP A 166 -5.26 -7.57 -16.74
N TYR A 167 -6.52 -7.52 -17.20
CA TYR A 167 -7.41 -6.53 -16.62
C TYR A 167 -7.37 -6.82 -15.13
N VAL A 168 -6.79 -5.93 -14.33
CA VAL A 168 -7.01 -5.94 -12.89
C VAL A 168 -8.51 -5.72 -12.73
N ASP A 169 -9.28 -6.81 -12.51
CA ASP A 169 -10.69 -6.69 -12.19
C ASP A 169 -10.77 -5.89 -10.89
N VAL A 170 -11.18 -4.64 -11.02
CA VAL A 170 -11.21 -3.67 -9.92
C VAL A 170 -12.30 -4.04 -8.90
N ASN A 171 -13.08 -5.09 -9.18
CA ASN A 171 -14.19 -5.54 -8.36
C ASN A 171 -13.85 -6.69 -7.41
N ASP A 172 -12.64 -7.27 -7.46
CA ASP A 172 -12.33 -8.48 -6.65
C ASP A 172 -12.12 -8.20 -5.14
N ASP A 173 -12.27 -6.96 -4.70
CA ASP A 173 -12.20 -6.56 -3.28
C ASP A 173 -13.54 -6.03 -2.72
N GLU A 174 -14.68 -6.19 -3.41
CA GLU A 174 -15.98 -5.80 -2.84
C GLU A 174 -16.54 -6.79 -1.80
N ASP A 175 -15.99 -8.00 -1.67
CA ASP A 175 -16.54 -9.03 -0.76
C ASP A 175 -15.55 -9.45 0.33
N SER A 176 -15.42 -8.65 1.40
CA SER A 176 -15.07 -9.17 2.75
C SER A 176 -15.34 -8.16 3.87
N GLU A 177 -16.56 -7.64 3.92
CA GLU A 177 -17.12 -7.08 5.16
C GLU A 177 -18.41 -7.85 5.52
N GLU A 178 -18.25 -8.99 6.20
CA GLU A 178 -19.26 -9.57 7.11
C GLU A 178 -18.68 -9.62 8.53
#